data_AF-A0A6J6AI15-F1
#
_entry.id   AF-A0A6J6AI15-F1
#
_cell.length_a   1.000
_cell.length_b   1.000
_cell.length_c   1.000
_cell.angle_alpha   90.00
_cell.angle_beta   90.00
_cell.angle_gamma   90.00
#
_symmetry.space_group_name_H-M   'P 1'
#
loop_
_entity.id
_entity.type
_entity.pdbx_description
1 polymer ?
#
loop_
_entity_poly.entity_id
_entity_poly.type
_entity_poly.pdbx_seq_one_letter_code
_entity_poly.pdbx_strand_id
1 'polypeptide(L)'
;MGEKRRFDTRFFIARAPAAQEPLHDDGETIESFWISPQEAMRRAHDKDLMLMPPTRANIEFLLPHATTDEVMAAAAKVGTPQTILPKIKIDSDGRVIGIAMPGDSDYDVL
;
A
#
# COMPACT_ATOMS: atom_id res chain seq x y z
N MET A 1 4.80 19.08 0.63
CA MET A 1 4.72 18.01 -0.39
C MET A 1 3.75 16.98 0.15
N GLY A 2 2.70 16.70 -0.60
CA GLY A 2 1.50 15.99 -0.15
C GLY A 2 0.32 16.56 -0.91
N GLU A 3 -0.38 15.71 -1.64
CA GLU A 3 -1.61 16.11 -2.30
C GLU A 3 -2.62 16.56 -1.23
N LYS A 4 -3.20 17.76 -1.35
CA LYS A 4 -4.21 18.24 -0.39
C LYS A 4 -5.44 17.32 -0.31
N ARG A 5 -5.65 16.53 -1.36
CA ARG A 5 -6.75 15.60 -1.48
C ARG A 5 -6.53 14.43 -0.53
N ARG A 6 -7.57 14.14 0.25
CA ARG A 6 -7.65 12.95 1.08
C ARG A 6 -8.58 11.97 0.40
N PHE A 7 -8.19 10.71 0.38
CA PHE A 7 -8.97 9.64 -0.24
C PHE A 7 -9.40 8.65 0.84
N ASP A 8 -10.69 8.31 0.88
CA ASP A 8 -11.19 7.14 1.59
C ASP A 8 -11.10 5.95 0.63
N THR A 9 -10.00 5.21 0.71
CA THR A 9 -9.64 4.18 -0.27
C THR A 9 -9.91 2.80 0.27
N ARG A 10 -10.64 1.98 -0.50
CA ARG A 10 -10.80 0.54 -0.25
C ARG A 10 -9.89 -0.24 -1.19
N PHE A 11 -9.16 -1.20 -0.62
CA PHE A 11 -8.31 -2.12 -1.37
C PHE A 11 -9.04 -3.45 -1.57
N PHE A 12 -8.86 -4.02 -2.75
CA PHE A 12 -9.48 -5.27 -3.17
C PHE A 12 -8.42 -6.21 -3.72
N ILE A 13 -8.70 -7.51 -3.68
CA ILE A 13 -7.85 -8.53 -4.29
C ILE A 13 -8.66 -9.40 -5.24
N ALA A 14 -8.05 -9.79 -6.35
CA ALA A 14 -8.64 -10.67 -7.34
C ALA A 14 -7.56 -11.56 -7.96
N ARG A 15 -7.95 -12.77 -8.35
CA ARG A 15 -7.11 -13.65 -9.15
C ARG A 15 -7.14 -13.17 -10.59
N ALA A 16 -5.96 -12.92 -11.17
CA ALA A 16 -5.84 -12.63 -12.59
C ALA A 16 -6.29 -13.85 -13.42
N PRO A 17 -7.08 -13.68 -14.49
CA PRO A 17 -7.41 -14.75 -15.41
C PRO A 17 -6.15 -15.34 -16.05
N ALA A 18 -6.09 -16.67 -16.18
CA ALA A 18 -4.88 -17.40 -16.59
C ALA A 18 -4.33 -17.05 -17.99
N ALA A 19 -5.08 -16.31 -18.81
CA ALA A 19 -4.71 -15.96 -20.18
C ALA A 19 -4.77 -14.45 -20.47
N GLN A 20 -4.85 -13.60 -19.45
CA GLN A 20 -4.87 -12.15 -19.64
C GLN A 20 -3.44 -11.60 -19.64
N GLU A 21 -3.05 -11.00 -20.77
CA GLU A 21 -1.83 -10.20 -20.84
C GLU A 21 -2.15 -8.77 -20.34
N PRO A 22 -1.43 -8.24 -19.34
CA PRO A 22 -1.62 -6.87 -18.90
C PRO A 22 -1.15 -5.90 -19.98
N LEU A 23 -2.02 -4.97 -20.36
CA LEU A 23 -1.72 -3.84 -21.24
C LEU A 23 -2.02 -2.56 -20.46
N HIS A 24 -1.12 -1.60 -20.48
CA HIS A 24 -1.38 -0.25 -19.96
C HIS A 24 -1.91 0.65 -21.08
N ASP A 25 -2.64 1.69 -20.72
CA ASP A 25 -2.88 2.78 -21.65
C ASP A 25 -1.62 3.65 -21.73
N ASP A 26 -1.23 4.13 -22.92
CA ASP A 26 -0.07 5.02 -23.08
C ASP A 26 -0.33 6.44 -22.51
N GLY A 27 -1.30 6.59 -21.59
CA GLY A 27 -1.80 7.85 -21.07
C GLY A 27 -1.60 8.03 -19.57
N GLU A 28 -2.13 7.10 -18.76
CA GLU A 28 -2.13 7.23 -17.30
C GLU A 28 -1.08 6.33 -16.62
N THR A 29 -0.76 5.19 -17.22
CA THR A 29 0.22 4.23 -16.68
C THR A 29 1.35 4.00 -17.69
N ILE A 30 2.58 4.35 -17.31
CA ILE A 30 3.75 4.25 -18.22
C ILE A 30 4.46 2.88 -18.19
N GLU A 31 4.14 2.03 -17.20
CA GLU A 31 4.77 0.72 -17.04
C GLU A 31 3.86 -0.22 -16.23
N SER A 32 3.88 -1.51 -16.56
CA SER A 32 3.19 -2.55 -15.79
C SER A 32 3.95 -3.86 -15.88
N PHE A 33 4.19 -4.51 -14.75
CA PHE A 33 4.88 -5.79 -14.69
C PHE A 33 4.36 -6.65 -13.53
N TRP A 34 4.55 -7.96 -13.65
CA TRP A 34 4.29 -8.91 -12.58
C TRP A 34 5.53 -9.05 -11.68
N ILE A 35 5.32 -9.03 -10.37
CA ILE A 35 6.38 -9.17 -9.37
C ILE A 35 5.86 -9.94 -8.16
N SER A 36 6.71 -10.78 -7.56
CA SER A 36 6.39 -11.43 -6.29
C SER A 36 6.43 -10.42 -5.13
N PRO A 37 5.59 -10.57 -4.09
CA PRO A 37 5.63 -9.70 -2.91
C PRO A 37 7.02 -9.55 -2.28
N GLN A 38 7.78 -10.65 -2.18
CA GLN A 38 9.12 -10.67 -1.60
C GLN A 38 10.11 -9.80 -2.40
N GLU A 39 10.12 -9.98 -3.72
CA GLU A 39 10.97 -9.18 -4.61
C GLU A 39 10.56 -7.70 -4.63
N ALA A 40 9.26 -7.39 -4.55
CA ALA A 40 8.80 -6.01 -4.47
C ALA A 40 9.32 -5.31 -3.21
N MET A 41 9.29 -6.00 -2.06
CA MET A 41 9.84 -5.48 -0.80
C MET A 41 11.37 -5.33 -0.86
N ARG A 42 12.08 -6.28 -1.47
CA ARG A 42 13.53 -6.20 -1.66
C ARG A 42 13.91 -4.98 -2.52
N ARG A 43 13.27 -4.81 -3.70
CA ARG A 43 13.51 -3.64 -4.56
C ARG A 43 13.13 -2.33 -3.89
N ALA A 44 12.08 -2.32 -3.06
CA ALA A 44 11.71 -1.14 -2.30
C ALA A 44 12.75 -0.78 -1.22
N HIS A 45 13.30 -1.79 -0.55
CA HIS A 45 14.42 -1.61 0.38
C HIS A 45 15.65 -1.04 -0.33
N ASP A 46 15.97 -1.57 -1.52
CA ASP A 46 17.13 -1.16 -2.33
C ASP A 46 16.90 0.17 -3.08
N LYS A 47 15.71 0.77 -2.95
CA LYS A 47 15.25 2.01 -3.61
C LYS A 47 15.10 1.92 -5.13
N ASP A 48 15.04 0.69 -5.66
CA ASP A 48 14.78 0.40 -7.08
C ASP A 48 13.29 0.39 -7.42
N LEU A 49 12.40 0.31 -6.41
CA LEU A 49 10.95 0.37 -6.57
C LEU A 49 10.34 1.30 -5.52
N MET A 50 9.74 2.42 -5.94
CA MET A 50 9.03 3.29 -5.02
C MET A 50 7.67 2.71 -4.66
N LEU A 51 7.49 2.33 -3.38
CA LEU A 51 6.21 1.92 -2.83
C LEU A 51 5.63 3.01 -1.95
N MET A 52 4.48 3.55 -2.34
CA MET A 52 3.70 4.42 -1.47
C MET A 52 3.25 3.65 -0.22
N PRO A 53 3.09 4.30 0.94
CA PRO A 53 2.72 3.63 2.19
C PRO A 53 1.52 2.65 2.08
N PRO A 54 0.37 3.01 1.47
CA PRO A 54 -0.72 2.05 1.31
C PRO A 54 -0.36 0.85 0.43
N THR A 55 0.42 1.04 -0.65
CA THR A 55 0.87 -0.06 -1.50
C THR A 55 1.78 -1.01 -0.74
N ARG A 56 2.71 -0.47 0.05
CA ARG A 56 3.59 -1.26 0.90
C ARG A 56 2.82 -2.11 1.90
N ALA A 57 1.84 -1.54 2.60
CA ALA A 57 1.00 -2.28 3.55
C ALA A 57 0.23 -3.42 2.88
N ASN A 58 -0.28 -3.20 1.67
CA ASN A 58 -0.94 -4.28 0.90
C ASN A 58 0.05 -5.38 0.49
N ILE A 59 1.29 -5.05 0.10
CA ILE A 59 2.31 -6.07 -0.21
C ILE A 59 2.72 -6.85 1.05
N GLU A 60 2.86 -6.17 2.19
CA GLU A 60 3.17 -6.80 3.48
C GLU A 60 2.08 -7.80 3.90
N PHE A 61 0.81 -7.51 3.61
CA PHE A 61 -0.29 -8.47 3.79
C PHE A 61 -0.14 -9.74 2.94
N LEU A 62 0.49 -9.65 1.75
CA LEU A 62 0.68 -10.81 0.87
C LEU A 62 1.87 -11.70 1.26
N LEU A 63 2.88 -11.15 1.93
CA LEU A 63 4.13 -11.86 2.25
C LEU A 63 3.97 -13.21 2.96
N PRO A 64 3.03 -13.39 3.92
CA PRO A 64 2.89 -14.64 4.64
C PRO A 64 2.25 -15.78 3.82
N HIS A 65 1.79 -15.51 2.60
CA HIS A 65 1.01 -16.44 1.79
C HIS A 65 1.83 -16.93 0.59
N ALA A 66 1.93 -18.24 0.45
CA ALA A 66 2.70 -18.88 -0.62
C ALA A 66 1.90 -19.00 -1.92
N THR A 67 0.57 -19.00 -1.83
CA THR A 67 -0.31 -19.25 -2.98
C THR A 67 -1.43 -18.23 -3.09
N THR A 68 -1.97 -18.06 -4.30
CA THR A 68 -3.14 -17.21 -4.52
C THR A 68 -4.35 -17.68 -3.70
N ASP A 69 -4.53 -18.99 -3.50
CA ASP A 69 -5.66 -19.50 -2.71
C ASP A 69 -5.56 -19.14 -1.23
N GLU A 70 -4.35 -19.18 -0.66
CA GLU A 70 -4.12 -18.71 0.71
C GLU A 70 -4.43 -17.22 0.88
N VAL A 71 -4.01 -16.40 -0.08
CA VAL A 71 -4.31 -14.95 -0.10
C VAL A 71 -5.82 -14.72 -0.17
N MET A 72 -6.52 -15.40 -1.07
CA MET A 72 -7.98 -15.27 -1.21
C MET A 72 -8.70 -15.70 0.07
N ALA A 73 -8.26 -16.78 0.70
CA ALA A 73 -8.80 -17.26 1.98
C ALA A 73 -8.51 -16.28 3.14
N ALA A 74 -7.34 -15.64 3.16
CA ALA A 74 -6.99 -14.62 4.15
C ALA A 74 -7.82 -13.34 3.96
N ALA A 75 -7.95 -12.86 2.72
CA ALA A 75 -8.74 -11.67 2.38
C ALA A 75 -10.22 -11.84 2.77
N ALA A 76 -10.80 -13.03 2.56
CA ALA A 76 -12.17 -13.33 2.97
C ALA A 76 -12.41 -13.22 4.49
N LYS A 77 -11.36 -13.35 5.31
CA LYS A 77 -11.44 -13.25 6.78
C LYS A 77 -11.30 -11.81 7.32
N VAL A 78 -10.86 -10.86 6.49
CA VAL A 78 -10.66 -9.45 6.91
C VAL A 78 -11.98 -8.80 7.31
N GLY A 79 -13.11 -9.21 6.72
CA GLY A 79 -14.42 -8.62 6.98
C GLY A 79 -14.46 -7.15 6.57
N THR A 80 -14.93 -6.27 7.45
CA THR A 80 -14.93 -4.83 7.22
C THR A 80 -13.59 -4.23 7.63
N PRO A 81 -12.76 -3.73 6.68
CA PRO A 81 -11.48 -3.12 7.03
C PRO A 81 -11.70 -1.84 7.83
N GLN A 82 -10.83 -1.61 8.84
CA GLN A 82 -10.85 -0.39 9.62
C GLN A 82 -10.28 0.79 8.80
N THR A 83 -10.88 1.97 8.97
CA THR A 83 -10.35 3.19 8.39
C THR A 83 -9.10 3.63 9.16
N ILE A 84 -7.97 3.73 8.46
CA ILE A 84 -6.70 4.22 9.02
C ILE A 84 -6.56 5.69 8.61
N LEU A 85 -6.39 6.59 9.59
CA LEU A 85 -6.27 8.03 9.35
C LEU A 85 -4.90 8.55 9.82
N PRO A 86 -3.82 8.42 9.03
CA PRO A 86 -2.53 8.95 9.45
C PRO A 86 -2.56 10.48 9.59
N LYS A 87 -1.85 11.02 10.58
CA LYS A 87 -1.62 12.46 10.76
C LYS A 87 -0.20 12.83 10.34
N ILE A 88 -0.02 14.01 9.75
CA ILE A 88 1.31 14.53 9.40
C ILE A 88 1.89 15.21 10.64
N LYS A 89 3.11 14.83 11.03
CA LYS A 89 3.88 15.52 12.09
C LYS A 89 4.60 16.71 11.50
N ILE A 90 4.42 17.88 12.11
CA ILE A 90 5.01 19.15 11.67
C ILE A 90 5.85 19.73 12.82
N ASP A 91 7.06 20.20 12.53
CA ASP A 91 7.90 20.91 13.51
C ASP A 91 7.49 22.38 13.70
N SER A 92 8.18 23.09 14.59
CA SER A 92 7.93 24.52 14.87
C SER A 92 8.15 25.44 13.66
N ASP A 93 8.96 25.00 12.69
CA ASP A 93 9.26 25.74 11.46
C ASP A 93 8.25 25.42 10.33
N GLY A 94 7.23 24.60 10.60
CA GLY A 94 6.22 24.21 9.62
C GLY A 94 6.68 23.09 8.68
N ARG A 95 7.79 22.39 8.98
CA ARG A 95 8.32 21.31 8.15
C ARG A 95 7.72 19.98 8.55
N VAL A 96 7.45 19.14 7.55
CA VAL A 96 7.00 17.76 7.79
C VAL A 96 8.16 16.94 8.33
N ILE A 97 8.03 16.43 9.55
CA ILE A 97 9.04 15.62 10.24
C ILE A 97 8.64 14.14 10.37
N GLY A 98 7.42 13.79 9.98
CA GLY A 98 6.98 12.39 10.01
C GLY A 98 5.49 12.22 9.81
N ILE A 99 5.05 10.98 10.06
CA ILE A 99 3.64 10.57 10.05
C ILE A 99 3.35 9.88 11.37
N ALA A 100 2.20 10.15 11.97
CA ALA A 100 1.67 9.42 13.11
C ALA A 100 0.57 8.49 12.64
N MET A 101 0.66 7.23 13.05
CA MET A 101 -0.35 6.21 12.80
C MET A 101 -1.32 6.14 13.99
N PRO A 102 -2.60 5.79 13.76
CA PRO A 102 -3.50 5.47 14.87
C PRO A 102 -2.88 4.43 15.79
N GLY A 103 -2.78 4.73 17.09
CA GLY A 103 -2.13 3.89 18.09
C GLY A 103 -0.71 4.32 18.50
N ASP A 104 -0.06 5.22 17.75
CA ASP A 104 1.19 5.84 18.20
C ASP A 104 0.94 6.69 19.45
N SER A 105 1.90 6.72 20.39
CA SER A 105 1.77 7.43 21.67
C SER A 105 1.53 8.93 21.51
N ASP A 106 1.97 9.51 20.40
CA ASP A 106 1.81 10.93 20.09
C ASP A 106 0.64 11.22 19.14
N TYR A 107 -0.12 10.21 18.69
CA TYR A 107 -1.14 10.37 17.66
C TYR A 107 -2.28 11.32 18.07
N ASP A 108 -2.82 11.18 19.28
CA ASP A 108 -3.99 11.94 19.73
C ASP A 108 -3.66 13.39 20.14
N VAL A 109 -2.38 13.70 20.38
CA VAL A 109 -1.90 15.01 20.84
C VAL A 109 -1.32 15.87 19.71
N LEU A 110 -1.24 15.32 18.50
CA LEU A 110 -0.90 16.03 17.25
C LEU A 110 -2.08 16.78 16.65
#